data_AF-A0A2W6NP25-F1
#
_entry.id   AF-A0A2W6NP25-F1
#
_cell.length_a   1.000
_cell.length_b   1.000
_cell.length_c   1.000
_cell.angle_alpha   90.00
_cell.angle_beta   90.00
_cell.angle_gamma   90.00
#
_symmetry.space_group_name_H-M   'P 1'
#
loop_
_entity.id
_entity.type
_entity.pdbx_description
1 polymer ?
#
loop_
_entity_poly.entity_id
_entity_poly.type
_entity_poly.pdbx_seq_one_letter_code
_entity_poly.pdbx_strand_id
1 'polypeptide(L)'
;MKDKVKEEVYDVYTPDPNSAYSYKRTGLLGSEESMKSELINDTTLVIENIRSDGDRNVAEVVESGQNYNYSFEYAGVPRPFTEATREDLRNTGAHKAAMYKGLKRQNIKLK
;
A
#
# COMPACT_ATOMS: atom_id res chain seq x y z
N MET A 1 -5.10 -2.64 0.51
CA MET A 1 -3.85 -1.90 0.24
C MET A 1 -3.44 -1.97 -1.23
N LYS A 2 -3.22 -3.16 -1.82
CA LYS A 2 -2.84 -3.27 -3.25
C LYS A 2 -3.75 -2.47 -4.19
N ASP A 3 -5.07 -2.54 -3.98
CA ASP A 3 -6.04 -1.79 -4.77
C ASP A 3 -5.85 -0.28 -4.63
N LYS A 4 -5.60 0.20 -3.40
CA LYS A 4 -5.31 1.62 -3.15
C LYS A 4 -3.94 2.06 -3.64
N VAL A 5 -2.93 1.19 -3.68
CA VAL A 5 -1.68 1.49 -4.39
C VAL A 5 -1.96 1.68 -5.88
N LYS A 6 -2.78 0.81 -6.47
CA LYS A 6 -3.15 0.96 -7.88
C LYS A 6 -3.89 2.28 -8.11
N GLU A 7 -4.94 2.54 -7.35
CA GLU A 7 -5.80 3.73 -7.51
C GLU A 7 -5.03 5.03 -7.23
N GLU A 8 -4.35 5.14 -6.08
CA GLU A 8 -3.74 6.39 -5.62
C GLU A 8 -2.35 6.65 -6.22
N VAL A 9 -1.67 5.61 -6.75
CA VAL A 9 -0.28 5.73 -7.20
C VAL A 9 -0.11 5.44 -8.68
N TYR A 10 -0.69 4.35 -9.17
CA TYR A 10 -0.46 3.90 -10.54
C TYR A 10 -1.45 4.48 -11.54
N ASP A 11 -2.69 4.70 -11.15
CA ASP A 11 -3.74 5.18 -12.05
C ASP A 11 -3.74 6.71 -12.17
N VAL A 12 -3.21 7.42 -11.17
CA VAL A 12 -3.14 8.90 -11.16
C VAL A 12 -2.17 9.48 -12.19
N TYR A 13 -1.22 8.69 -12.71
CA TYR A 13 -0.30 9.14 -13.75
C TYR A 13 0.29 7.97 -14.53
N THR A 14 0.67 8.20 -15.79
CA THR A 14 1.36 7.21 -16.63
C THR A 14 2.79 7.69 -16.94
N PRO A 15 3.83 7.00 -16.46
CA PRO A 15 5.22 7.30 -16.80
C PRO A 15 5.47 7.21 -18.30
N ASP A 16 6.19 8.17 -18.86
CA ASP A 16 6.81 8.02 -20.19
C ASP A 16 8.05 7.12 -20.04
N PRO A 17 8.07 5.90 -20.59
CA PRO A 17 9.23 5.01 -20.47
C PRO A 17 10.46 5.49 -21.25
N ASN A 18 10.31 6.49 -22.13
CA ASN A 18 11.38 7.04 -22.97
C ASN A 18 11.94 8.38 -22.44
N SER A 19 11.38 8.93 -21.37
CA SER A 19 11.83 10.17 -20.78
C SER A 19 12.85 9.93 -19.68
N ALA A 20 13.98 10.65 -19.71
CA ALA A 20 14.97 10.65 -18.63
C ALA A 20 14.44 11.26 -17.32
N TYR A 21 13.29 11.94 -17.36
CA TYR A 21 12.63 12.56 -16.21
C TYR A 21 11.45 11.72 -15.69
N SER A 22 11.33 10.48 -16.16
CA SER A 22 10.24 9.59 -15.83
C SER A 22 10.79 8.29 -15.27
N TYR A 23 10.17 7.79 -14.19
CA TYR A 23 10.62 6.55 -13.59
C TYR A 23 10.07 5.34 -14.35
N LYS A 24 10.87 4.28 -14.42
CA LYS A 24 10.39 2.99 -14.91
C LYS A 24 9.54 2.31 -13.84
N ARG A 25 8.24 2.17 -14.09
CA ARG A 25 7.31 1.49 -13.18
C ARG A 25 7.66 0.00 -13.08
N THR A 26 8.05 -0.43 -11.88
CA THR A 26 8.34 -1.84 -11.59
C THR A 26 7.10 -2.63 -11.18
N GLY A 27 6.03 -1.96 -10.75
CA GLY A 27 4.84 -2.61 -10.20
C GLY A 27 5.02 -3.10 -8.75
N LEU A 28 6.25 -3.18 -8.25
CA LEU A 28 6.59 -3.82 -6.98
C LEU A 28 5.90 -3.19 -5.76
N LEU A 29 5.63 -1.88 -5.75
CA LEU A 29 4.93 -1.22 -4.64
C LEU A 29 3.55 -1.85 -4.37
N GLY A 30 2.86 -2.33 -5.42
CA GLY A 30 1.54 -2.96 -5.32
C GLY A 30 1.59 -4.50 -5.34
N SER A 31 2.78 -5.10 -5.28
CA SER A 31 2.95 -6.55 -5.28
C SER A 31 2.77 -7.15 -3.88
N GLU A 32 2.51 -8.46 -3.81
CA GLU A 32 2.45 -9.19 -2.54
C GLU A 32 3.79 -9.18 -1.80
N GLU A 33 4.90 -9.18 -2.52
CA GLU A 33 6.25 -9.18 -1.94
C GLU A 33 6.55 -7.92 -1.13
N SER A 34 5.90 -6.81 -1.46
CA SER A 34 6.02 -5.56 -0.72
C SER A 34 5.03 -5.47 0.45
N MET A 35 4.13 -6.45 0.64
CA MET A 35 3.12 -6.43 1.69
C MET A 35 3.52 -7.35 2.82
N LYS A 36 3.92 -6.77 3.96
CA LYS A 36 4.19 -7.52 5.19
C LYS A 36 2.98 -7.44 6.10
N SER A 37 2.65 -8.55 6.74
CA SER A 37 1.72 -8.55 7.87
C SER A 37 2.32 -9.27 9.07
N GLU A 38 2.05 -8.72 10.25
CA GLU A 38 2.51 -9.28 11.52
C GLU A 38 1.46 -9.08 12.60
N LEU A 39 1.45 -9.98 13.58
CA LEU A 39 0.60 -9.87 14.76
C LEU A 39 1.47 -9.37 15.90
N ILE A 40 1.14 -8.19 16.44
CA ILE A 40 1.79 -7.66 17.64
C ILE A 40 0.90 -7.93 18.86
N ASN A 41 1.52 -8.37 19.95
CA ASN A 41 0.86 -8.69 21.24
C ASN A 41 -0.33 -9.66 21.12
N ASP A 42 -0.32 -10.56 20.13
CA ASP A 42 -1.37 -11.54 19.83
C ASP A 42 -2.77 -10.97 19.50
N THR A 43 -2.94 -9.65 19.44
CA THR A 43 -4.25 -9.00 19.29
C THR A 43 -4.33 -8.01 18.13
N THR A 44 -3.19 -7.52 17.65
CA THR A 44 -3.18 -6.41 16.69
C THR A 44 -2.48 -6.83 15.42
N LEU A 45 -3.25 -6.93 14.34
CA LEU A 45 -2.72 -7.15 13.00
C LEU A 45 -2.16 -5.83 12.45
N VAL A 46 -0.87 -5.82 12.16
CA VAL A 46 -0.19 -4.74 11.44
C VAL A 46 0.00 -5.18 9.99
N ILE A 47 -0.27 -4.27 9.06
CA ILE A 47 -0.03 -4.46 7.63
C ILE A 47 0.81 -3.27 7.17
N GLU A 48 1.96 -3.56 6.57
CA GLU A 48 2.95 -2.57 6.15
C GLU A 48 3.36 -2.80 4.69
N ASN A 49 3.61 -1.71 3.97
CA ASN A 49 4.30 -1.76 2.69
C ASN A 49 5.81 -1.59 2.91
N ILE A 50 6.57 -2.66 2.71
CA ILE A 50 8.02 -2.72 3.00
C ILE A 50 8.91 -2.46 1.78
N ARG A 51 8.36 -1.90 0.70
CA ARG A 51 9.12 -1.65 -0.53
C ARG A 51 10.25 -0.65 -0.28
N SER A 52 11.50 -1.09 -0.47
CA SER A 52 12.69 -0.25 -0.35
C SER A 52 13.68 -0.38 -1.51
N ASP A 53 14.32 0.72 -1.90
CA ASP A 53 15.44 0.76 -2.86
C ASP A 53 16.73 1.06 -2.08
N GLY A 54 17.42 0.00 -1.64
CA GLY A 54 18.52 0.13 -0.66
C GLY A 54 17.98 0.65 0.67
N ASP A 55 18.58 1.73 1.19
CA ASP A 55 18.16 2.37 2.44
C ASP A 55 16.92 3.28 2.28
N ARG A 56 16.39 3.40 1.06
CA ARG A 56 15.28 4.30 0.74
C ARG A 56 13.95 3.57 0.85
N ASN A 57 13.11 3.97 1.81
CA ASN A 57 11.73 3.52 1.88
C ASN A 57 10.89 4.14 0.74
N VAL A 58 10.52 3.33 -0.25
CA VAL A 58 9.75 3.80 -1.41
C VAL A 58 8.30 4.09 -1.02
N ALA A 59 7.73 3.30 -0.11
CA ALA A 59 6.38 3.54 0.38
C ALA A 59 6.28 4.92 1.04
N GLU A 60 7.23 5.26 1.92
CA GLU A 60 7.29 6.57 2.58
C GLU A 60 7.43 7.74 1.58
N VAL A 61 8.29 7.60 0.58
CA VAL A 61 8.48 8.59 -0.49
C VAL A 61 7.18 8.84 -1.26
N VAL A 62 6.43 7.77 -1.54
CA VAL A 62 5.15 7.85 -2.27
C VAL A 62 4.06 8.47 -1.39
N GLU A 63 3.92 8.00 -0.16
CA GLU A 63 2.95 8.49 0.82
C GLU A 63 3.16 9.98 1.12
N SER A 64 4.40 10.41 1.33
CA SER A 64 4.73 11.79 1.68
C SER A 64 4.87 12.73 0.48
N GLY A 65 5.11 12.19 -0.71
CA GLY A 65 5.53 12.98 -1.87
C GLY A 65 6.96 13.52 -1.78
N GLN A 66 7.70 13.25 -0.70
CA GLN A 66 9.01 13.86 -0.44
C GLN A 66 10.19 13.00 -0.88
N ASN A 67 11.36 13.64 -0.94
CA ASN A 67 12.66 13.00 -1.19
C ASN A 67 12.87 12.41 -2.58
N TYR A 68 12.02 12.64 -3.59
CA TYR A 68 12.30 12.17 -4.97
C TYR A 68 13.65 12.66 -5.50
N ASN A 69 14.37 11.78 -6.20
CA ASN A 69 15.68 12.09 -6.78
C ASN A 69 15.58 12.78 -8.16
N TYR A 70 14.37 13.02 -8.65
CA TYR A 70 14.08 13.65 -9.92
C TYR A 70 12.78 14.46 -9.80
N SER A 71 12.67 15.53 -10.59
CA SER A 71 11.45 16.33 -10.67
C SER A 71 10.46 15.70 -11.65
N PHE A 72 9.23 15.53 -11.21
CA PHE A 72 8.09 15.09 -12.02
C PHE A 72 6.80 15.61 -11.38
N GLU A 73 5.65 15.43 -12.04
CA GLU A 73 4.36 16.00 -11.63
C GLU A 73 3.96 15.69 -10.18
N TYR A 74 4.36 14.53 -9.64
CA TYR A 74 4.04 14.14 -8.25
C TYR A 74 5.24 14.26 -7.29
N ALA A 75 6.33 14.90 -7.70
CA ALA A 75 7.36 15.30 -6.75
C ALA A 75 6.80 16.42 -5.86
N GLY A 76 6.75 16.18 -4.55
CA GLY A 76 6.11 17.06 -3.57
C GLY A 76 4.60 16.84 -3.42
N VAL A 77 4.01 15.88 -4.14
CA VAL A 77 2.57 15.56 -4.05
C VAL A 77 2.38 14.20 -3.36
N PRO A 78 1.85 14.19 -2.12
CA PRO A 78 1.50 12.96 -1.40
C PRO A 78 0.52 12.07 -2.18
N ARG A 79 0.70 10.76 -2.11
CA ARG A 79 -0.22 9.75 -2.66
C ARG A 79 -0.60 8.74 -1.58
N PRO A 80 -1.57 9.07 -0.72
CA PRO A 80 -1.73 8.47 0.60
C PRO A 80 -2.50 7.13 0.58
N PHE A 81 -1.92 6.10 -0.02
CA PHE A 81 -2.60 4.81 -0.22
C PHE A 81 -2.87 4.05 1.10
N THR A 82 -2.10 4.30 2.17
CA THR A 82 -2.32 3.72 3.50
C THR A 82 -3.57 4.29 4.14
N GLU A 83 -3.75 5.62 4.09
CA GLU A 83 -4.96 6.26 4.59
C GLU A 83 -6.19 5.83 3.79
N ALA A 84 -6.09 5.87 2.45
CA ALA A 84 -7.17 5.40 1.58
C ALA A 84 -7.54 3.94 1.86
N THR A 85 -6.56 3.09 2.19
CA THR A 85 -6.82 1.70 2.61
C THR A 85 -7.56 1.64 3.94
N ARG A 86 -7.15 2.48 4.91
CA ARG A 86 -7.78 2.54 6.23
C ARG A 86 -9.24 2.97 6.12
N GLU A 87 -9.52 3.99 5.32
CA GLU A 87 -10.88 4.48 5.08
C GLU A 87 -11.74 3.43 4.37
N ASP A 88 -11.21 2.79 3.32
CA ASP A 88 -11.92 1.73 2.60
C ASP A 88 -12.28 0.55 3.52
N LEU A 89 -11.35 0.11 4.36
CA LEU A 89 -11.61 -0.94 5.35
C LEU A 89 -12.67 -0.54 6.38
N ARG A 90 -12.69 0.72 6.82
CA ARG A 90 -13.71 1.26 7.73
C ARG A 90 -15.09 1.29 7.08
N ASN A 91 -15.15 1.77 5.85
CA ASN A 91 -16.40 1.95 5.11
C ASN A 91 -17.03 0.62 4.70
N THR A 92 -16.21 -0.34 4.26
CA THR A 92 -16.68 -1.63 3.76
C THR A 92 -16.82 -2.69 4.86
N GLY A 93 -16.08 -2.55 5.96
CA GLY A 93 -15.98 -3.59 6.98
C GLY A 93 -15.28 -4.87 6.50
N ALA A 94 -14.56 -4.84 5.37
CA ALA A 94 -13.97 -6.03 4.75
C ALA A 94 -13.02 -6.80 5.69
N HIS A 95 -12.26 -6.08 6.53
CA HIS A 95 -11.40 -6.67 7.56
C HIS A 95 -12.18 -7.51 8.58
N LYS A 96 -13.36 -7.05 9.02
CA LYS A 96 -14.22 -7.81 9.92
C LYS A 96 -14.75 -9.06 9.22
N ALA A 97 -15.27 -8.90 8.00
CA ALA A 97 -15.80 -10.02 7.22
C ALA A 97 -14.72 -11.11 6.97
N ALA A 98 -13.49 -10.70 6.69
CA ALA A 98 -12.34 -11.61 6.56
C ALA A 98 -12.05 -12.35 7.88
N MET A 99 -12.07 -11.65 9.01
CA MET A 99 -11.92 -12.26 10.35
C MET A 99 -13.03 -13.30 10.63
N TYR A 100 -14.30 -12.93 10.44
CA TYR A 100 -15.43 -13.86 10.58
C TYR A 100 -15.26 -15.12 9.72
N LYS A 101 -14.83 -14.95 8.46
CA LYS A 101 -14.56 -16.06 7.54
C LYS A 101 -13.40 -16.95 8.01
N GLY A 102 -12.34 -16.35 8.54
CA GLY A 102 -11.20 -17.06 9.11
C GLY A 102 -11.57 -17.90 10.33
N LEU A 103 -12.33 -17.32 11.27
CA LEU A 103 -12.81 -18.01 12.48
C LEU A 103 -13.75 -19.18 12.14
N LYS A 104 -14.67 -18.96 11.18
CA LYS A 104 -15.56 -20.02 10.70
C LYS A 104 -14.79 -21.21 10.10
N ARG A 105 -13.72 -20.95 9.33
CA ARG A 105 -12.85 -22.01 8.77
C ARG A 105 -12.14 -22.82 9.86
N GLN A 106 -11.92 -22.23 11.02
CA GLN A 106 -11.35 -22.89 12.19
C GLN A 106 -12.41 -23.57 13.07
N ASN A 107 -13.66 -23.68 12.61
CA ASN A 107 -14.81 -24.21 13.37
C ASN A 107 -15.11 -23.45 14.68
N ILE A 108 -14.64 -22.21 14.80
CA ILE A 108 -14.96 -21.35 15.94
C ILE A 108 -16.35 -20.75 15.69
N LYS A 109 -17.30 -21.10 16.57
CA LYS A 109 -18.66 -20.56 16.52
C LYS A 109 -18.69 -19.18 17.15
N LEU A 110 -19.17 -18.21 16.37
CA LEU A 110 -19.37 -16.85 16.83
C LEU A 110 -20.81 -16.76 17.33
N LYS A 111 -20.98 -16.23 18.54
CA LYS A 111 -22.29 -15.99 19.15
C LYS A 111 -22.90 -14.70 18.62
#